data_AF-A0A1X2FW01-F1
#
_entry.id   AF-A0A1X2FW01-F1
#
_cell.length_a   1.000
_cell.length_b   1.000
_cell.length_c   1.000
_cell.angle_alpha   90.00
_cell.angle_beta   90.00
_cell.angle_gamma   90.00
#
_symmetry.space_group_name_H-M   'P 1'
#
loop_
_entity.id
_entity.type
_entity.pdbx_description
1 polymer ?
#
loop_
_entity_poly.entity_id
_entity_poly.type
_entity_poly.pdbx_seq_one_letter_code
_entity_poly.pdbx_strand_id
1 'polypeptide(L)' 'MAPRKAEPRTKLVSVTFTEDEYEAVKKAALMTDRSLAALVRWAAIKYLREVDLLPSGEIAKEEIGDERSV' A
#
# COMPACT_ATOMS: atom_id res chain seq x y z
N MET A 1 -21.38 -17.65 19.16
CA MET A 1 -20.10 -16.90 19.03
C MET A 1 -19.95 -16.52 17.56
N ALA A 2 -20.13 -15.24 17.21
CA ALA A 2 -19.90 -14.78 15.84
C ALA A 2 -18.40 -14.88 15.51
N PRO A 3 -18.02 -15.29 14.28
CA PRO A 3 -16.62 -15.32 13.89
C PRO A 3 -16.08 -13.89 13.97
N ARG A 4 -15.08 -13.67 14.83
CA ARG A 4 -14.35 -12.40 14.89
C ARG A 4 -13.80 -12.15 13.49
N LYS A 5 -14.22 -11.05 12.84
CA LYS A 5 -13.60 -10.58 11.60
C LYS A 5 -12.09 -10.56 11.84
N ALA A 6 -11.32 -11.28 11.02
CA ALA A 6 -9.88 -11.28 11.14
C ALA A 6 -9.40 -9.83 11.01
N GLU A 7 -8.60 -9.36 11.97
CA GLU A 7 -7.97 -8.03 11.88
C GLU A 7 -7.24 -7.90 10.53
N PRO A 8 -7.27 -6.71 9.90
CA PRO A 8 -6.53 -6.49 8.67
C PRO A 8 -5.07 -6.87 8.92
N ARG A 9 -4.57 -7.85 8.17
CA ARG A 9 -3.23 -8.45 8.37
C ARG A 9 -2.13 -7.54 7.85
N THR A 10 -2.32 -6.23 7.87
CA THR A 10 -1.32 -5.27 7.42
C THR A 10 -0.08 -5.37 8.31
N LYS A 11 1.06 -5.70 7.70
CA LYS A 11 2.37 -5.74 8.37
C LYS A 11 3.07 -4.41 8.14
N LEU A 12 3.62 -3.82 9.19
CA LEU A 12 4.50 -2.66 9.08
C LEU A 12 5.85 -3.12 8.54
N VAL A 13 6.32 -2.43 7.51
CA VAL A 13 7.63 -2.66 6.89
C VAL A 13 8.34 -1.31 6.80
N SER A 14 9.56 -1.25 7.29
CA SER A 14 10.44 -0.09 7.11
C SER A 14 11.18 -0.22 5.80
N VAL A 15 11.26 0.88 5.05
CA VAL A 15 12.04 0.99 3.82
C VAL A 15 12.97 2.19 3.93
N THR A 16 14.14 2.10 3.31
CA THR A 16 15.14 3.16 3.29
C THR A 16 15.17 3.79 1.90
N PHE A 17 15.16 5.12 1.87
CA PHE A 17 15.35 5.92 0.67
C PHE A 17 16.53 6.87 0.89
N THR A 18 17.20 7.25 -0.19
CA THR A 18 17.99 8.49 -0.20
C THR A 18 17.07 9.71 -0.02
N GLU A 19 17.64 10.85 0.33
CA GLU A 19 16.86 12.09 0.50
C GLU A 19 16.12 12.49 -0.78
N ASP A 20 16.81 12.44 -1.92
CA ASP A 20 16.23 12.77 -3.23
C ASP A 20 15.09 11.82 -3.62
N GLU A 21 15.26 10.51 -3.38
CA GLU A 21 14.21 9.52 -3.62
C GLU A 21 13.01 9.76 -2.72
N TYR A 22 13.24 10.08 -1.44
CA TYR A 22 12.17 10.35 -0.50
C TYR A 22 11.35 11.58 -0.90
N GLU A 23 11.99 12.69 -1.27
CA GLU A 23 11.29 13.89 -1.72
C GLU A 23 10.56 13.66 -3.06
N ALA A 24 11.13 12.87 -3.97
CA ALA A 24 10.43 12.47 -5.20
C ALA A 24 9.17 11.64 -4.92
N VAL A 25 9.25 10.65 -4.02
CA VAL A 25 8.10 9.82 -3.61
C VAL A 25 7.03 10.66 -2.92
N LYS A 26 7.43 11.58 -2.04
CA LYS A 26 6.53 12.51 -1.35
C LYS A 26 5.81 13.44 -2.32
N LYS A 27 6.51 13.99 -3.31
CA LYS A 27 5.89 14.79 -4.37
C LYS A 27 4.90 13.97 -5.20
N ALA A 28 5.26 12.75 -5.59
CA ALA A 28 4.38 11.86 -6.34
C ALA A 28 3.12 11.46 -5.55
N ALA A 29 3.24 11.27 -4.23
CA ALA A 29 2.12 10.97 -3.34
C ALA A 29 1.09 12.11 -3.34
N LEU A 30 1.57 13.36 -3.23
CA LEU A 30 0.72 14.56 -3.32
C LEU A 30 0.05 14.69 -4.69
N MET A 31 0.79 14.45 -5.78
CA MET A 31 0.24 14.54 -7.15
C MET A 31 -0.82 13.48 -7.45
N THR A 32 -0.84 12.38 -6.70
CA THR A 32 -1.76 11.25 -6.92
C THR A 32 -2.85 11.14 -5.85
N ASP A 33 -2.91 12.10 -4.93
CA ASP A 33 -3.84 12.12 -3.77
C ASP A 33 -3.78 10.80 -2.97
N ARG A 34 -2.56 10.30 -2.74
CA ARG A 34 -2.30 9.06 -2.01
C ARG A 34 -1.46 9.34 -0.77
N SER A 35 -1.67 8.56 0.29
CA SER A 35 -0.69 8.50 1.36
C SER A 35 0.62 7.88 0.86
N LEU A 36 1.75 8.21 1.49
CA LEU A 36 3.06 7.64 1.17
C LEU A 36 3.00 6.09 1.16
N ALA A 37 2.40 5.50 2.20
CA ALA A 37 2.25 4.05 2.31
C ALA A 37 1.39 3.47 1.17
N ALA A 38 0.31 4.15 0.78
CA ALA A 38 -0.56 3.70 -0.32
C ALA A 38 0.16 3.76 -1.67
N LEU A 39 0.96 4.80 -1.91
CA LEU A 39 1.76 4.92 -3.13
C LEU A 39 2.84 3.84 -3.20
N VAL A 40 3.61 3.66 -2.13
CA VAL A 40 4.67 2.63 -2.06
C VAL A 40 4.08 1.23 -2.25
N ARG A 41 2.94 0.93 -1.60
CA ARG A 41 2.22 -0.34 -1.78
C ARG A 41 1.80 -0.54 -3.24
N TRP A 42 1.20 0.48 -3.87
CA TRP A 42 0.77 0.39 -5.26
C TRP A 42 1.95 0.15 -6.21
N ALA A 43 3.06 0.89 -6.03
CA ALA A 43 4.25 0.75 -6.85
C ALA A 43 4.89 -0.64 -6.70
N ALA A 44 5.01 -1.15 -5.48
CA ALA A 44 5.53 -2.49 -5.22
C ALA A 44 4.67 -3.58 -5.88
N ILE A 45 3.34 -3.51 -5.74
CA ILE A 45 2.43 -4.48 -6.37
C ILE A 45 2.49 -4.37 -7.89
N LYS A 46 2.54 -3.16 -8.44
CA LYS A 46 2.64 -2.95 -9.88
C LYS A 46 3.91 -3.60 -10.44
N TYR A 47 5.05 -3.32 -9.83
CA TYR A 47 6.33 -3.90 -10.25
C TYR A 47 6.32 -5.43 -10.17
N LEU A 48 5.88 -6.01 -9.04
CA LEU A 48 5.83 -7.46 -8.88
C LEU A 48 4.91 -8.15 -9.90
N ARG A 49 3.84 -7.48 -10.36
CA ARG A 49 3.01 -7.98 -11.48
C ARG A 49 3.73 -7.92 -12.81
N GLU A 50 4.48 -6.84 -13.07
CA GLU A 50 5.25 -6.68 -14.31
C GLU A 50 6.33 -7.76 -14.47
N VAL A 51 6.90 -8.23 -13.35
CA VAL A 51 7.92 -9.30 -13.33
C VAL A 51 7.36 -10.70 -13.03
N ASP A 52 6.03 -10.89 -13.05
CA ASP A 52 5.34 -12.15 -12.79
C ASP A 52 5.71 -12.84 -11.45
N LEU A 53 6.04 -12.03 -10.42
CA LEU A 53 6.35 -12.50 -9.07
C LEU A 53 5.17 -12.37 -8.11
N LEU A 54 4.00 -11.97 -8.61
CA LEU A 54 2.75 -12.01 -7.86
C LEU A 54 1.91 -13.20 -8.35
N PRO A 55 1.55 -14.15 -7.46
CA PRO A 55 0.68 -15.25 -7.85
C PRO A 55 -0.64 -14.69 -8.39
N SER A 56 -1.13 -15.23 -9.50
CA SER A 56 -2.31 -14.76 -10.25
C SER A 56 -3.65 -14.87 -9.49
N GLY A 57 -3.61 -15.24 -8.21
CA GLY A 57 -4.79 -15.28 -7.33
C GLY A 57 -5.20 -13.87 -6.90
N GLU A 58 -6.51 -13.61 -6.86
CA GLU A 58 -7.08 -12.34 -6.40
C GLU A 58 -6.42 -11.88 -5.10
N ILE A 59 -5.56 -10.87 -5.18
CA ILE A 59 -5.20 -10.05 -4.02
C ILE A 59 -6.53 -9.39 -3.63
N ALA A 60 -7.21 -9.96 -2.64
CA ALA A 60 -8.49 -9.48 -2.16
C ALA A 60 -8.41 -7.95 -2.05
N LYS A 61 -9.33 -7.27 -2.74
CA LYS A 61 -9.54 -5.83 -2.57
C LYS A 61 -9.99 -5.62 -1.11
N GLU A 62 -9.04 -5.54 -0.18
CA GLU A 62 -9.32 -4.98 1.13
C GLU A 62 -9.72 -3.52 0.89
N GLU A 63 -11.01 -3.25 1.09
CA GLU A 63 -11.58 -1.91 1.10
C GLU A 63 -10.77 -1.06 2.07
N ILE A 64 -10.11 -0.03 1.55
CA ILE A 64 -9.52 1.02 2.37
C ILE A 64 -10.70 1.82 2.91
N GLY A 65 -11.21 1.42 4.07
CA GLY A 65 -12.15 2.20 4.84
C GLY A 65 -11.43 3.44 5.38
N ASP A 66 -11.72 4.58 4.76
CA ASP A 66 -11.36 5.91 5.25
C ASP A 66 -12.17 6.17 6.54
N GLU A 67 -11.59 5.83 7.70
CA GLU A 67 -12.09 6.30 8.99
C GLU A 67 -11.75 7.78 9.15
N ARG A 68 -12.58 8.61 8.53
CA ARG A 68 -12.72 10.03 8.86
C ARG A 68 -13.57 10.12 10.13
N SER A 69 -12.92 9.99 11.29
CA SER A 69 -13.57 10.18 12.59
C SER A 69 -13.57 11.67 12.96
N VAL A 70 -14.78 12.24 12.91
CA VAL A 70 -15.26 13.44 13.62
C VAL A 70 -15.20 13.27 15.12
#